data_AF-A0A818UGA1-F1
#
_entry.id   AF-A0A818UGA1-F1
#
_cell.length_a   1.000
_cell.length_b   1.000
_cell.length_c   1.000
_cell.angle_alpha   90.00
_cell.angle_beta   90.00
_cell.angle_gamma   90.00
#
_symmetry.space_group_name_H-M   'P 1'
#
loop_
_entity.id
_entity.type
_entity.pdbx_description
1 polymer ?
#
loop_
_entity_poly.entity_id
_entity_poly.type
_entity_poly.pdbx_seq_one_letter_code
_entity_poly.pdbx_strand_id
1 'polypeptide(L)' 'MTDSHGTNNFVVRLRGLPWSTKSSEIHDFLKGCKIRQINFVTNNQGRSTGECFVVLESSEDVDIAKSFNYKNLST' A
#
# COMPACT_ATOMS: atom_id res chain seq x y z
N MET A 1 -11.37 -20.77 -22.55
CA MET A 1 -11.25 -19.42 -21.94
C MET A 1 -10.53 -19.65 -20.63
N THR A 2 -9.25 -19.34 -20.57
CA THR A 2 -8.43 -19.57 -19.37
C THR A 2 -8.90 -18.58 -18.32
N ASP A 3 -9.67 -19.08 -17.34
CA ASP A 3 -9.97 -18.36 -16.13
C ASP A 3 -8.64 -17.89 -15.56
N SER A 4 -8.49 -16.57 -15.58
CA SER A 4 -7.23 -15.89 -15.36
C SER A 4 -6.78 -16.30 -13.97
N HIS A 5 -5.61 -16.94 -13.85
CA HIS A 5 -4.96 -17.14 -12.57
C HIS A 5 -4.72 -15.75 -11.98
N GLY A 6 -5.72 -15.26 -11.23
CA GLY A 6 -5.57 -14.20 -10.27
C GLY A 6 -4.62 -14.75 -9.23
N THR A 7 -3.33 -14.66 -9.54
CA THR A 7 -2.28 -14.63 -8.55
C THR A 7 -2.76 -13.58 -7.56
N ASN A 8 -3.26 -14.06 -6.42
CA ASN A 8 -3.90 -13.26 -5.39
C ASN A 8 -2.80 -12.44 -4.70
N ASN A 9 -2.19 -11.56 -5.48
CA ASN A 9 -1.07 -10.74 -5.07
C ASN A 9 -1.69 -9.70 -4.15
N PHE A 10 -1.43 -9.89 -2.87
CA PHE A 10 -1.91 -9.07 -1.76
C PHE A 10 -1.28 -7.68 -1.79
N VAL A 11 -1.52 -6.92 -2.85
CA VAL A 11 -0.86 -5.64 -3.11
C VAL A 11 -1.84 -4.50 -2.86
N VAL A 12 -1.42 -3.56 -2.03
CA VAL A 12 -2.16 -2.36 -1.68
C VAL A 12 -1.45 -1.17 -2.28
N ARG A 13 -2.19 -0.33 -2.99
CA ARG A 13 -1.68 0.95 -3.49
C ARG A 13 -2.04 2.03 -2.49
N LEU A 14 -1.04 2.61 -1.86
CA LEU A 14 -1.20 3.78 -1.01
C LEU A 14 -0.97 5.04 -1.86
N ARG A 15 -1.82 6.05 -1.66
CA ARG A 15 -1.80 7.33 -2.36
C ARG A 15 -1.99 8.46 -1.34
N GLY A 16 -1.39 9.61 -1.60
CA GLY A 16 -1.49 10.78 -0.72
C GLY A 16 -0.45 10.79 0.40
N LEU A 17 0.58 9.97 0.27
CA LEU A 17 1.69 9.95 1.20
C LEU A 17 2.53 11.22 1.03
N PRO A 18 2.96 11.88 2.12
CA PRO A 18 3.88 13.00 2.03
C PRO A 18 5.20 12.55 1.36
N TRP A 19 5.87 13.47 0.67
CA TRP A 19 7.18 13.26 0.04
C TRP A 19 8.27 12.71 0.97
N SER A 20 8.11 12.88 2.29
CA SER A 20 9.04 12.38 3.31
C SER A 20 8.62 11.01 3.88
N THR A 21 7.67 10.33 3.26
CA THR A 21 7.22 9.00 3.69
C THR A 21 8.34 8.00 3.53
N LYS A 22 8.63 7.27 4.61
CA LYS A 22 9.62 6.20 4.66
C LYS A 22 8.91 4.87 4.88
N SER A 23 9.64 3.77 4.68
CA SER A 23 9.13 2.42 4.99
C SER A 23 8.60 2.32 6.42
N SER A 24 9.23 2.98 7.39
CA SER A 24 8.77 3.04 8.79
C SER A 24 7.36 3.61 8.95
N GLU A 25 7.01 4.66 8.21
CA GLU A 25 5.66 5.26 8.24
C GLU A 25 4.63 4.31 7.62
N ILE A 26 5.00 3.60 6.54
CA ILE A 26 4.14 2.57 5.93
C ILE A 26 3.91 1.42 6.90
N HIS A 27 4.95 1.01 7.63
CA HIS A 27 4.85 -0.01 8.68
C HIS A 27 3.95 0.44 9.84
N ASP A 28 3.98 1.72 10.22
CA ASP A 28 3.09 2.24 11.26
C ASP A 28 1.64 2.42 10.76
N PHE A 29 1.46 2.85 9.50
CA PHE A 29 0.14 2.95 8.88
C PHE A 29 -0.54 1.59 8.74
N LEU A 30 0.25 0.57 8.41
CA LEU A 30 -0.19 -0.82 8.31
C LEU A 30 0.17 -1.60 9.58
N LYS A 31 0.21 -0.93 10.74
CA LYS A 31 0.53 -1.56 12.01
C LYS A 31 -0.54 -2.59 12.34
N GLY A 32 -0.14 -3.86 12.32
CA GLY A 32 -1.03 -5.01 12.48
C GLY A 32 -1.15 -5.88 11.22
N CYS A 33 -0.66 -5.39 10.08
CA CYS A 33 -0.57 -6.15 8.84
C CYS A 33 0.84 -6.67 8.60
N LYS A 34 0.97 -7.86 8.00
CA LYS A 34 2.27 -8.40 7.55
C LYS A 34 2.65 -7.89 6.18
N ILE A 35 3.56 -6.93 6.15
CA ILE A 35 4.15 -6.40 4.91
C ILE A 35 5.29 -7.31 4.46
N ARG A 36 5.16 -7.82 3.24
CA ARG A 36 6.20 -8.58 2.53
C ARG A 36 7.21 -7.67 1.84
N GLN A 37 6.74 -6.63 1.15
CA GLN A 37 7.60 -5.74 0.38
C GLN A 37 6.96 -4.36 0.17
N ILE A 38 7.76 -3.30 0.15
CA ILE A 38 7.31 -1.93 -0.12
C ILE A 38 8.06 -1.41 -1.34
N ASN A 39 7.32 -0.99 -2.38
CA ASN A 39 7.84 -0.38 -3.59
C ASN A 39 7.36 1.08 -3.67
N PHE A 40 8.29 2.02 -3.54
CA PHE A 40 8.00 3.44 -3.69
C PHE A 40 7.93 3.82 -5.17
N VAL A 41 6.95 4.66 -5.54
CA VAL A 41 6.84 5.22 -6.88
C VAL A 41 7.46 6.61 -6.87
N THR A 42 8.52 6.76 -7.67
CA THR A 42 9.17 8.04 -7.93
C THR A 42 9.01 8.41 -9.38
N ASN A 43 8.69 9.66 -9.68
CA ASN A 43 8.63 10.17 -11.04
C ASN A 43 10.04 10.31 -11.64
N ASN A 44 10.15 10.48 -12.96
CA ASN A 44 11.43 10.69 -13.68
C ASN A 44 12.23 11.93 -13.20
N GLN A 45 11.59 12.85 -12.49
CA GLN A 45 12.25 13.99 -11.83
C GLN A 45 12.89 13.64 -10.47
N GLY A 46 12.83 12.38 -10.02
CA GLY A 46 13.28 11.96 -8.69
C GLY A 46 12.36 12.43 -7.56
N ARG A 47 11.18 12.99 -7.90
CA ARG A 47 10.15 13.35 -6.92
C ARG A 47 9.24 12.17 -6.67
N SER A 48 9.12 11.77 -5.41
CA SER A 48 8.12 10.80 -4.95
C SER A 48 6.72 11.34 -5.26
N THR A 49 5.88 10.59 -5.98
CA THR A 49 4.53 11.06 -6.34
C THR A 49 3.53 10.96 -5.18
N GLY A 50 4.02 10.58 -3.99
CA GLY A 50 3.17 10.24 -2.86
C GLY A 50 2.41 8.93 -3.07
N GLU A 51 2.93 8.08 -3.97
CA GLU A 51 2.39 6.76 -4.28
C GLU A 51 3.40 5.69 -3.89
N CYS A 52 2.92 4.64 -3.25
CA CYS A 52 3.69 3.42 -3.06
C CYS A 52 2.81 2.18 -3.16
N PHE A 53 3.43 1.08 -3.54
CA PHE A 53 2.83 -0.23 -3.60
C PHE A 53 3.37 -1.07 -2.44
N VAL A 54 2.47 -1.62 -1.65
CA VAL A 54 2.81 -2.47 -0.52
C VAL A 54 2.30 -3.86 -0.81
N VAL A 55 3.21 -4.83 -0.86
CA VAL A 55 2.91 -6.25 -0.96
C VAL A 55 2.78 -6.78 0.46
N LEU A 56 1.65 -7.41 0.76
CA LEU A 56 1.33 -8.04 2.02
C LEU A 56 1.47 -9.57 1.90
N GLU A 57 1.43 -10.26 3.03
CA GLU A 57 1.51 -11.72 3.08
C GLU A 57 0.14 -12.42 3.02
N SER A 58 -0.93 -11.77 3.50
CA SER A 58 -2.28 -12.35 3.54
C SER A 58 -3.35 -11.45 2.92
N SER A 59 -4.47 -12.05 2.48
CA SER A 59 -5.68 -11.33 2.07
C SER A 59 -6.32 -10.58 3.23
N GLU A 60 -6.17 -11.09 4.45
CA GLU A 60 -6.74 -10.47 5.65
C GLU A 60 -6.04 -9.13 5.96
N ASP A 61 -4.71 -9.12 5.83
CA ASP A 61 -3.89 -7.91 5.90
C ASP A 61 -4.31 -6.88 4.84
N VAL A 62 -4.63 -7.34 3.63
CA VAL A 62 -5.10 -6.48 2.52
C VAL A 62 -6.44 -5.86 2.85
N ASP A 63 -7.35 -6.63 3.43
CA ASP A 63 -8.68 -6.14 3.78
C ASP A 63 -8.59 -5.09 4.88
N ILE A 64 -7.77 -5.34 5.89
CA ILE A 64 -7.45 -4.36 6.95
C ILE A 64 -6.82 -3.10 6.35
N ALA A 65 -5.79 -3.25 5.52
CA ALA A 65 -5.10 -2.15 4.85
C ALA A 65 -6.03 -1.31 3.95
N LYS A 66 -6.94 -1.96 3.23
CA LYS A 66 -7.99 -1.29 2.45
C LYS A 66 -8.99 -0.56 3.36
N SER A 67 -9.32 -1.15 4.51
CA SER A 67 -10.24 -0.58 5.49
C SER A 67 -9.70 0.69 6.16
N PHE A 68 -8.37 0.78 6.37
CA PHE A 68 -7.72 2.02 6.84
C PHE A 68 -8.00 3.23 5.93
N ASN A 69 -8.25 3.02 4.63
CA ASN A 69 -8.51 4.09 3.65
C ASN A 69 -9.97 4.58 3.61
N TYR A 70 -10.91 4.01 4.39
CA TYR A 70 -12.32 4.41 4.37
C TYR A 70 -12.76 5.34 5.51
N LYS A 71 -11.87 5.71 6.44
CA LYS A 71 -12.17 6.76 7.41
C LYS A 71 -11.79 8.11 6.83
N ASN A 72 -12.75 8.71 6.12
CA ASN A 72 -12.84 10.13 5.80
C ASN A 72 -12.25 10.98 6.94
N LEU A 73 -11.13 11.64 6.69
CA LEU A 73 -10.75 12.82 7.44
C LEU A 73 -11.42 14.02 6.77
N SER A 74 -12.70 14.22 7.06
CA SER A 74 -13.27 15.56 7.15
C SER A 74 -14.44 15.51 8.14
N THR A 75 -14.17 16.00 9.35
CA THR A 75 -15.04 16.97 10.00
C THR A 75 -15.02 18.27 9.19
#